data_AF-A0A7J5YMZ7-F1
#
_entry.id   AF-A0A7J5YMZ7-F1
#
_cell.length_a   1.000
_cell.length_b   1.000
_cell.length_c   1.000
_cell.angle_alpha   90.00
_cell.angle_beta   90.00
_cell.angle_gamma   90.00
#
_symmetry.space_group_name_H-M   'P 1'
#
loop_
_entity.id
_entity.type
_entity.pdbx_description
1 polymer ?
#
loop_
_entity_poly.entity_id
_entity_poly.type
_entity_poly.pdbx_seq_one_letter_code
_entity_poly.pdbx_strand_id
1 'polypeptide(L)'
;METCGIMSALDRPAAELTVMDVYDIAAVLGQEFERIIDRFGCESLVGLVPKVVRVLELLEAQVSSGAAGQEAEELRGELDRLRRERSDRSEQERKQQKELEQVEDVWRGEVQDLLSQIRQLQAENKRLLVSLSLKDCPPSEEDLQKQEGMSEKERQVMNKLKDSVDKQRDELRAKDHELTLKNEDLEALQTQQHRLIRTNQDLRHRIGLREAQGKALIQQRAGLEAEAQARQQELGALQLESVWVECGGDPGFLANCFEREKSPSVLRRSSKRENNKEEDDEEEETTALSLKVSADTKPKEESDSLETDTPRFTLQELRDVLQEKNQLKAQVFILQEELAYYKSEEFEDDVSSIECPPSPPPCSTSLIRWNQELDASNLFGEESSPALAFDKDAFELTVEDVYDISYVIGRDLLKISSKGEEVSDLQFRIVRVLEMFETLVNKYNLSLEELKMERDNLKTGPNQLLVDLTDPNRPRFTMQELKEVLQERNQLKAQLMVAQEELQLYRSGILPQAEPAMVEVDLDTPAHTEHSKATINDAKEEKTTISK
;
A
#
# COMPACT_ATOMS: atom_id res chain seq x y z
N MET A 1 21.33 57.66 33.26
CA MET A 1 21.47 56.20 33.47
C MET A 1 20.07 55.69 33.70
N GLU A 2 19.43 55.25 32.61
CA GLU A 2 18.08 54.71 32.62
C GLU A 2 18.16 53.31 33.23
N THR A 3 17.46 53.11 34.35
CA THR A 3 17.23 51.79 34.92
C THR A 3 16.32 51.03 33.97
N CYS A 4 16.89 50.14 33.18
CA CYS A 4 16.16 49.13 32.42
C CYS A 4 15.38 48.29 33.45
N GLY A 5 14.07 48.51 33.54
CA GLY A 5 13.19 47.77 34.43
C GLY A 5 13.19 46.31 34.02
N ILE A 6 13.74 45.45 34.87
CA ILE A 6 13.60 44.00 34.74
C ILE A 6 12.10 43.72 34.89
N MET A 7 11.41 43.42 33.78
CA MET A 7 10.01 43.02 33.81
C MET A 7 9.86 41.81 34.74
N SER A 8 8.86 41.83 35.63
CA SER A 8 8.60 40.69 36.50
C SER A 8 8.24 39.47 35.65
N ALA A 9 8.76 38.30 36.00
CA ALA A 9 8.43 37.05 35.30
C ALA A 9 6.92 36.75 35.28
N LEU A 10 6.18 37.23 36.30
CA LEU A 10 4.71 37.15 36.39
C LEU A 10 3.95 38.02 35.36
N ASP A 11 4.59 39.07 34.84
CA ASP A 11 4.00 39.99 33.86
C ASP A 11 4.20 39.51 32.42
N ARG A 12 5.00 38.46 32.21
CA ARG A 12 5.24 37.91 30.87
C ARG A 12 4.03 37.15 30.33
N PRO A 13 3.82 37.16 29.00
CA PRO A 13 2.79 36.34 28.39
C PRO A 13 3.14 34.85 28.50
N ALA A 14 2.12 34.00 28.69
CA ALA A 14 2.28 32.56 28.89
C ALA A 14 3.07 31.88 27.76
N ALA A 15 2.95 32.38 26.53
CA ALA A 15 3.59 31.80 25.35
C ALA A 15 5.12 32.01 25.28
N GLU A 16 5.68 32.92 26.09
CA GLU A 16 7.10 33.29 26.08
C GLU A 16 7.81 32.91 27.38
N LEU A 17 7.16 32.15 28.28
CA LEU A 17 7.84 31.65 29.46
C LEU A 17 9.00 30.75 29.08
N THR A 18 10.08 30.93 29.82
CA THR A 18 11.19 30.00 29.87
C THR A 18 11.21 29.29 31.23
N VAL A 19 11.94 28.17 31.29
CA VAL A 19 12.16 27.44 32.56
C VAL A 19 12.77 28.36 33.63
N MET A 20 13.62 29.30 33.23
CA MET A 20 14.18 30.31 34.14
C MET A 20 13.11 31.25 34.72
N ASP A 21 12.10 31.62 33.92
CA ASP A 21 11.00 32.45 34.40
C ASP A 21 10.15 31.72 35.45
N VAL A 22 9.98 30.40 35.32
CA VAL A 22 9.28 29.59 36.34
C VAL A 22 10.06 29.58 37.65
N TYR A 23 11.39 29.49 37.62
CA TYR A 23 12.22 29.61 38.82
C TYR A 23 12.16 31.00 39.45
N ASP A 24 12.16 32.07 38.65
CA ASP A 24 12.00 33.45 39.14
C ASP A 24 10.63 33.64 39.82
N ILE A 25 9.56 33.08 39.22
CA ILE A 25 8.22 33.06 39.80
C ILE A 25 8.21 32.29 41.13
N ALA A 26 8.85 31.12 41.19
CA ALA A 26 8.94 30.31 42.39
C ALA A 26 9.67 31.05 43.53
N ALA A 27 10.75 31.77 43.22
CA ALA A 27 11.48 32.58 44.19
C ALA A 27 10.62 33.71 44.77
N VAL A 28 9.83 34.37 43.92
CA VAL A 28 8.90 35.42 44.34
C VAL A 28 7.78 34.86 45.22
N LEU A 29 7.18 33.72 44.86
CA LEU A 29 6.19 33.04 45.69
C LEU A 29 6.78 32.56 47.03
N GLY A 30 8.02 32.07 47.02
CA GLY A 30 8.76 31.68 48.22
C GLY A 30 8.89 32.82 49.23
N GLN A 31 9.21 34.04 48.76
CA GLN A 31 9.29 35.23 49.61
C GLN A 31 7.93 35.65 50.20
N GLU A 32 6.83 35.42 49.47
CA GLU A 32 5.47 35.66 49.98
C GLU A 32 5.10 34.63 51.06
N PHE A 33 5.41 33.34 50.84
CA PHE A 33 5.21 32.31 51.83
C PHE A 33 6.01 32.58 53.10
N GLU A 34 7.30 32.95 52.97
CA GLU A 34 8.16 33.29 54.10
C GLU A 34 7.58 34.45 54.93
N ARG A 35 7.10 35.51 54.27
CA ARG A 35 6.43 36.64 54.96
C ARG A 35 5.18 36.24 55.73
N ILE A 36 4.43 35.26 55.26
CA ILE A 36 3.25 34.75 55.97
C ILE A 36 3.67 33.85 57.13
N ILE A 37 4.68 33.00 56.93
CA ILE A 37 5.24 32.12 57.98
C ILE A 37 5.78 32.96 59.16
N ASP A 38 6.51 34.04 58.87
CA ASP A 38 7.07 34.94 59.90
C ASP A 38 6.00 35.61 60.77
N ARG A 39 4.81 35.86 60.21
CA ARG A 39 3.72 36.58 60.90
C ARG A 39 2.73 35.65 61.59
N PHE A 40 2.44 34.50 61.01
CA PHE A 40 1.31 33.64 61.41
C PHE A 40 1.71 32.19 61.70
N GLY A 41 2.98 31.83 61.49
CA GLY A 41 3.50 30.47 61.65
C GLY A 41 3.25 29.59 60.43
N CYS A 42 3.95 28.45 60.36
CA CYS A 42 3.92 27.56 59.20
C CYS A 42 2.66 26.70 59.09
N GLU A 43 1.94 26.47 60.20
CA GLU A 43 0.78 25.56 60.29
C GLU A 43 -0.34 25.88 59.30
N SER A 44 -0.56 27.16 58.98
CA SER A 44 -1.58 27.58 58.00
C SER A 44 -1.21 27.22 56.56
N LEU A 45 0.08 27.00 56.26
CA LEU A 45 0.60 26.82 54.89
C LEU A 45 1.04 25.39 54.55
N VAL A 46 1.14 24.50 55.54
CA VAL A 46 1.59 23.10 55.37
C VAL A 46 0.83 22.35 54.26
N GLY A 47 -0.47 22.60 54.12
CA GLY A 47 -1.30 21.96 53.10
C GLY A 47 -1.31 22.65 51.73
N LEU A 48 -0.87 23.91 51.65
CA LEU A 48 -0.92 24.73 50.44
C LEU A 48 0.40 24.70 49.68
N VAL A 49 1.53 24.84 50.37
CA VAL A 49 2.86 24.94 49.76
C VAL A 49 3.18 23.75 48.85
N PRO A 50 2.97 22.47 49.24
CA PRO A 50 3.23 21.33 48.36
C PRO A 50 2.39 21.36 47.07
N LYS A 51 1.16 21.87 47.13
CA LYS A 51 0.27 21.98 45.96
C LYS A 51 0.73 23.07 45.01
N VAL A 52 1.19 24.20 45.53
CA VAL A 52 1.74 25.29 44.71
C VAL A 52 3.07 24.88 44.07
N VAL A 53 3.93 24.15 44.81
CA VAL A 53 5.14 23.55 44.25
C VAL A 53 4.78 22.58 43.12
N ARG A 54 3.78 21.70 43.30
CA ARG A 54 3.30 20.81 42.24
C ARG A 54 2.83 21.56 41.00
N VAL A 55 2.09 22.67 41.15
CA VAL A 55 1.68 23.50 39.99
C VAL A 55 2.90 24.09 39.28
N LEU A 56 3.92 24.53 40.00
CA LEU A 56 5.15 25.06 39.41
C LEU A 56 5.96 23.98 38.69
N GLU A 57 6.02 22.76 39.22
CA GLU A 57 6.62 21.59 38.54
C GLU A 57 5.89 21.25 37.23
N LEU A 58 4.55 21.24 37.26
CA LEU A 58 3.74 21.00 36.06
C LEU A 58 3.89 22.13 35.03
N LEU A 59 3.99 23.37 35.48
CA LEU A 59 4.27 24.53 34.64
C LEU A 59 5.67 24.44 34.01
N GLU A 60 6.69 24.07 34.79
CA GLU A 60 8.04 23.84 34.30
C GLU A 60 8.07 22.74 33.22
N ALA A 61 7.36 21.64 33.44
CA ALA A 61 7.26 20.55 32.46
C ALA A 61 6.61 21.03 31.15
N GLN A 62 5.52 21.80 31.24
CA GLN A 62 4.87 22.42 30.07
C GLN A 62 5.79 23.37 29.30
N VAL A 63 6.61 24.15 30.01
CA VAL A 63 7.56 25.10 29.41
C VAL A 63 8.83 24.42 28.89
N SER A 64 9.25 23.30 29.48
CA SER A 64 10.49 22.60 29.13
C SER A 64 10.48 21.98 27.72
N SER A 65 9.32 21.97 27.03
CA SER A 65 9.11 21.64 25.62
C SER A 65 9.67 20.29 25.12
N GLY A 66 10.31 19.48 25.97
CA GLY A 66 11.06 18.30 25.57
C GLY A 66 10.17 17.14 25.12
N ALA A 67 9.14 16.80 25.89
CA ALA A 67 8.23 15.68 25.58
C ALA A 67 7.03 16.13 24.72
N ALA A 68 6.37 17.24 25.04
CA ALA A 68 5.33 17.86 24.20
C ALA A 68 5.82 18.21 22.78
N GLY A 69 7.06 18.69 22.67
CA GLY A 69 7.66 19.01 21.37
C GLY A 69 7.87 17.75 20.53
N GLN A 70 8.20 16.62 21.15
CA GLN A 70 8.42 15.34 20.45
C GLN A 70 7.13 14.78 19.84
N GLU A 71 6.03 14.65 20.59
CA GLU A 71 4.76 14.15 20.04
C GLU A 71 4.26 15.03 18.87
N ALA A 72 4.36 16.36 19.04
CA ALA A 72 3.95 17.31 18.02
C ALA A 72 4.87 17.27 16.77
N GLU A 73 6.19 17.10 16.93
CA GLU A 73 7.13 16.91 15.81
C GLU A 73 6.93 15.56 15.12
N GLU A 74 6.66 14.49 15.87
CA GLU A 74 6.36 13.17 15.31
C GLU A 74 5.09 13.21 14.45
N LEU A 75 4.02 13.84 14.94
CA LEU A 75 2.79 14.03 14.17
C LEU A 75 3.01 14.93 12.94
N ARG A 76 3.83 16.00 13.05
CA ARG A 76 4.23 16.81 11.90
C ARG A 76 5.01 15.99 10.86
N GLY A 77 5.95 15.16 11.30
CA GLY A 77 6.70 14.25 10.43
C GLY A 77 5.80 13.21 9.75
N GLU A 78 4.83 12.64 10.47
CA GLU A 78 3.82 11.74 9.90
C GLU A 78 2.95 12.45 8.85
N LEU A 79 2.51 13.67 9.12
CA LEU A 79 1.73 14.50 8.20
C LEU A 79 2.49 14.76 6.90
N ASP A 80 3.76 15.16 6.99
CA ASP A 80 4.57 15.43 5.80
C ASP A 80 4.89 14.17 5.02
N ARG A 81 5.00 13.01 5.69
CA ARG A 81 5.04 11.71 5.01
C ARG A 81 3.74 11.43 4.27
N LEU A 82 2.59 11.53 4.93
CA LEU A 82 1.28 11.25 4.35
C LEU A 82 0.93 12.20 3.20
N ARG A 83 1.28 13.48 3.30
CA ARG A 83 1.10 14.47 2.23
C ARG A 83 1.93 14.11 1.00
N ARG A 84 3.18 13.69 1.18
CA ARG A 84 4.03 13.20 0.07
C ARG A 84 3.45 11.94 -0.56
N GLU A 85 3.07 10.95 0.24
CA GLU A 85 2.45 9.72 -0.26
C GLU A 85 1.16 9.99 -1.05
N ARG A 86 0.32 10.94 -0.59
CA ARG A 86 -0.89 11.39 -1.32
C ARG A 86 -0.52 12.06 -2.64
N SER A 87 0.48 12.95 -2.63
CA SER A 87 0.97 13.62 -3.84
C SER A 87 1.51 12.61 -4.86
N ASP A 88 2.37 11.70 -4.43
CA ASP A 88 2.99 10.68 -5.27
C ASP A 88 1.94 9.74 -5.88
N ARG A 89 0.94 9.35 -5.08
CA ARG A 89 -0.20 8.53 -5.56
C ARG A 89 -1.00 9.27 -6.63
N SER A 90 -1.35 10.53 -6.39
CA SER A 90 -2.08 11.36 -7.36
C SER A 90 -1.28 11.57 -8.66
N GLU A 91 0.04 11.77 -8.56
CA GLU A 91 0.90 11.85 -9.72
C GLU A 91 0.98 10.55 -10.50
N GLN A 92 1.02 9.41 -9.82
CA GLN A 92 1.04 8.10 -10.45
C GLN A 92 -0.29 7.80 -11.16
N GLU A 93 -1.42 8.11 -10.54
CA GLU A 93 -2.74 8.02 -11.16
C GLU A 93 -2.80 8.91 -12.42
N ARG A 94 -2.28 10.13 -12.35
CA ARG A 94 -2.20 11.03 -13.51
C ARG A 94 -1.29 10.49 -14.62
N LYS A 95 -0.24 9.72 -14.29
CA LYS A 95 0.62 9.06 -15.29
C LYS A 95 -0.12 7.89 -15.93
N GLN A 96 -0.72 7.02 -15.12
CA GLN A 96 -1.53 5.90 -15.59
C GLN A 96 -2.68 6.37 -16.49
N GLN A 97 -3.34 7.47 -16.13
CA GLN A 97 -4.41 8.05 -16.96
C GLN A 97 -3.88 8.48 -18.34
N LYS A 98 -2.69 9.08 -18.41
CA LYS A 98 -2.07 9.46 -19.69
C LYS A 98 -1.59 8.26 -20.50
N GLU A 99 -1.14 7.19 -19.83
CA GLU A 99 -0.78 5.94 -20.48
C GLU A 99 -2.01 5.26 -21.08
N LEU A 100 -3.13 5.23 -20.34
CA LEU A 100 -4.42 4.74 -20.83
C LEU A 100 -4.91 5.55 -22.03
N GLU A 101 -4.87 6.88 -21.96
CA GLU A 101 -5.23 7.76 -23.08
C GLU A 101 -4.40 7.47 -24.34
N GLN A 102 -3.08 7.27 -24.19
CA GLN A 102 -2.22 6.87 -25.30
C GLN A 102 -2.58 5.50 -25.88
N VAL A 103 -2.88 4.52 -25.03
CA VAL A 103 -3.31 3.19 -25.48
C VAL A 103 -4.65 3.28 -26.22
N GLU A 104 -5.59 4.07 -25.71
CA GLU A 104 -6.86 4.32 -26.40
C GLU A 104 -6.67 4.98 -27.76
N ASP A 105 -5.78 5.96 -27.89
CA ASP A 105 -5.49 6.64 -29.15
C ASP A 105 -4.87 5.69 -30.19
N VAL A 106 -3.92 4.85 -29.77
CA VAL A 106 -3.34 3.82 -30.64
C VAL A 106 -4.42 2.85 -31.10
N TRP A 107 -5.26 2.37 -30.17
CA TRP A 107 -6.35 1.47 -30.49
C TRP A 107 -7.37 2.09 -31.45
N ARG A 108 -7.72 3.38 -31.29
CA ARG A 108 -8.57 4.11 -32.24
C ARG A 108 -7.95 4.14 -33.64
N GLY A 109 -6.63 4.34 -33.73
CA GLY A 109 -5.89 4.28 -34.98
C GLY A 109 -5.98 2.91 -35.65
N GLU A 110 -5.69 1.84 -34.90
CA GLU A 110 -5.77 0.46 -35.40
C GLU A 110 -7.18 0.10 -35.88
N VAL A 111 -8.21 0.47 -35.12
CA VAL A 111 -9.61 0.27 -35.51
C VAL A 111 -9.91 1.01 -36.81
N GLN A 112 -9.45 2.25 -36.96
CA GLN A 112 -9.65 3.03 -38.19
C GLN A 112 -8.93 2.41 -39.40
N ASP A 113 -7.71 1.88 -39.21
CA ASP A 113 -6.96 1.19 -40.25
C ASP A 113 -7.64 -0.10 -40.67
N LEU A 114 -8.12 -0.91 -39.73
CA LEU A 114 -8.90 -2.12 -40.01
C LEU A 114 -10.19 -1.79 -40.76
N LEU A 115 -10.93 -0.75 -40.36
CA LEU A 115 -12.11 -0.30 -41.09
C LEU A 115 -11.78 0.15 -42.51
N SER A 116 -10.64 0.80 -42.71
CA SER A 116 -10.15 1.22 -44.03
C SER A 116 -9.78 0.02 -44.90
N GLN A 117 -9.11 -0.99 -44.34
CA GLN A 117 -8.80 -2.26 -45.01
C GLN A 117 -10.08 -3.01 -45.39
N ILE A 118 -11.05 -3.13 -44.48
CA ILE A 118 -12.36 -3.74 -44.78
C ILE A 118 -13.03 -3.02 -45.95
N ARG A 119 -13.03 -1.69 -45.94
CA ARG A 119 -13.60 -0.89 -47.04
C ARG A 119 -12.88 -1.14 -48.37
N GLN A 120 -11.55 -1.22 -48.36
CA GLN A 120 -10.75 -1.50 -49.55
C GLN A 120 -11.01 -2.91 -50.09
N LEU A 121 -11.01 -3.93 -49.23
CA LEU A 121 -11.32 -5.32 -49.59
C LEU A 121 -12.75 -5.45 -50.11
N GLN A 122 -13.72 -4.76 -49.51
CA GLN A 122 -15.09 -4.72 -50.03
C GLN A 122 -15.17 -4.09 -51.42
N ALA A 123 -14.40 -3.03 -51.69
CA ALA A 123 -14.34 -2.40 -53.01
C ALA A 123 -13.68 -3.32 -54.05
N GLU A 124 -12.60 -4.01 -53.67
CA GLU A 124 -11.91 -4.96 -54.53
C GLU A 124 -12.77 -6.19 -54.83
N ASN A 125 -13.45 -6.75 -53.83
CA ASN A 125 -14.40 -7.85 -54.03
C ASN A 125 -15.52 -7.45 -54.99
N LYS A 126 -16.09 -6.24 -54.86
CA LYS A 126 -17.08 -5.72 -55.83
C LYS A 126 -16.49 -5.61 -57.24
N ARG A 127 -15.25 -5.11 -57.38
CA ARG A 127 -14.56 -5.00 -58.66
C ARG A 127 -14.31 -6.38 -59.28
N LEU A 128 -13.83 -7.33 -58.50
CA LEU A 128 -13.56 -8.69 -58.94
C LEU A 128 -14.85 -9.40 -59.36
N LEU A 129 -15.93 -9.25 -58.59
CA LEU A 129 -17.25 -9.77 -58.93
C LEU A 129 -17.74 -9.27 -60.30
N VAL A 130 -17.60 -7.96 -60.57
CA VAL A 130 -17.92 -7.37 -61.88
C VAL A 130 -17.00 -7.93 -62.98
N SER A 131 -15.70 -8.09 -62.71
CA SER A 131 -14.74 -8.63 -63.68
C SER A 131 -14.94 -10.12 -64.01
N LEU A 132 -15.38 -10.92 -63.02
CA LEU A 132 -15.77 -12.32 -63.21
C LEU A 132 -17.03 -12.39 -64.07
N SER A 133 -18.05 -11.58 -63.74
CA SER A 133 -19.25 -11.49 -64.57
C SER A 133 -18.99 -11.04 -66.03
N LEU A 134 -17.90 -10.31 -66.29
CA LEU A 134 -17.44 -9.95 -67.65
C LEU A 134 -16.67 -11.08 -68.34
N LYS A 135 -15.98 -11.93 -67.56
CA LYS A 135 -15.23 -13.10 -68.04
C LYS A 135 -16.08 -14.37 -68.20
N ASP A 136 -17.22 -14.45 -67.52
CA ASP A 136 -18.19 -15.55 -67.63
C ASP A 136 -19.06 -15.46 -68.90
N CYS A 137 -18.71 -14.59 -69.86
CA CYS A 137 -19.17 -14.75 -71.23
C CYS A 137 -18.54 -16.04 -71.81
N PRO A 138 -19.32 -16.91 -72.47
CA PRO A 138 -18.82 -18.20 -72.94
C PRO A 138 -17.58 -18.01 -73.83
N PRO A 139 -16.46 -18.72 -73.56
CA PRO A 139 -15.25 -18.59 -74.35
C PRO A 139 -15.54 -18.99 -75.80
N SER A 140 -15.08 -18.16 -76.75
CA SER A 140 -15.06 -18.55 -78.16
C SER A 140 -14.14 -19.76 -78.33
N GLU A 141 -14.56 -20.74 -79.13
CA GLU A 141 -13.85 -22.01 -79.40
C GLU A 141 -12.38 -21.81 -79.85
N GLU A 142 -11.99 -20.60 -80.26
CA GLU A 142 -10.63 -20.23 -80.66
C GLU A 142 -9.58 -20.23 -79.52
N ASP A 143 -9.97 -20.06 -78.26
CA ASP A 143 -9.01 -19.95 -77.14
C ASP A 143 -8.57 -21.31 -76.58
N LEU A 144 -9.39 -22.35 -76.72
CA LEU A 144 -9.05 -23.71 -76.27
C LEU A 144 -8.01 -24.37 -77.19
N GLN A 145 -7.99 -24.02 -78.49
CA GLN A 145 -7.07 -24.62 -79.46
C GLN A 145 -5.61 -24.16 -79.30
N LYS A 146 -5.36 -23.01 -78.66
CA LYS A 146 -3.99 -22.49 -78.46
C LYS A 146 -3.26 -23.09 -77.26
N GLN A 147 -3.98 -23.73 -76.33
CA GLN A 147 -3.39 -24.28 -75.11
C GLN A 147 -2.69 -25.63 -75.31
N GLU A 148 -3.06 -26.40 -76.35
CA GLU A 148 -2.50 -27.73 -76.63
C GLU A 148 -1.19 -27.75 -77.43
N GLY A 149 -0.67 -26.59 -77.82
CA GLY A 149 0.50 -26.47 -78.69
C GLY A 149 1.70 -25.78 -78.07
N MET A 150 2.09 -26.11 -76.83
CA MET A 150 3.35 -25.55 -76.29
C MET A 150 4.54 -26.04 -77.12
N SER A 151 5.24 -25.11 -77.77
CA SER A 151 6.40 -25.41 -78.60
C SER A 151 7.48 -26.12 -77.77
N GLU A 152 8.25 -27.02 -78.37
CA GLU A 152 9.33 -27.76 -77.67
C GLU A 152 10.31 -26.84 -76.91
N LYS A 153 10.50 -25.61 -77.41
CA LYS A 153 11.26 -24.54 -76.74
C LYS A 153 10.62 -24.07 -75.43
N GLU A 154 9.30 -23.93 -75.39
CA GLU A 154 8.55 -23.58 -74.19
C GLU A 154 8.62 -24.71 -73.16
N ARG A 155 8.56 -25.97 -73.61
CA ARG A 155 8.81 -27.14 -72.75
C ARG A 155 10.22 -27.13 -72.18
N GLN A 156 11.23 -26.77 -72.97
CA GLN A 156 12.62 -26.67 -72.52
C GLN A 156 12.82 -25.53 -71.50
N VAL A 157 12.18 -24.38 -71.70
CA VAL A 157 12.19 -23.26 -70.74
C VAL A 157 11.49 -23.66 -69.45
N MET A 158 10.34 -24.35 -69.54
CA MET A 158 9.61 -24.86 -68.39
C MET A 158 10.42 -25.86 -67.57
N ASN A 159 11.14 -26.77 -68.21
CA ASN A 159 12.04 -27.70 -67.50
C ASN A 159 13.19 -26.96 -66.81
N LYS A 160 13.82 -25.97 -67.45
CA LYS A 160 14.88 -25.16 -66.81
C LYS A 160 14.35 -24.36 -65.61
N LEU A 161 13.16 -23.77 -65.75
CA LEU A 161 12.49 -23.07 -64.64
C LEU A 161 12.16 -24.03 -63.51
N LYS A 162 11.68 -25.24 -63.83
CA LYS A 162 11.44 -26.29 -62.85
C LYS A 162 12.71 -26.67 -62.09
N ASP A 163 13.82 -26.89 -62.80
CA ASP A 163 15.11 -27.21 -62.17
C ASP A 163 15.63 -26.06 -61.29
N SER A 164 15.44 -24.79 -61.71
CA SER A 164 15.77 -23.62 -60.89
C SER A 164 14.88 -23.51 -59.65
N VAL A 165 13.58 -23.79 -59.77
CA VAL A 165 12.64 -23.79 -58.63
C VAL A 165 12.98 -24.92 -57.66
N ASP A 166 13.30 -26.11 -58.15
CA ASP A 166 13.67 -27.25 -57.31
C ASP A 166 14.99 -26.97 -56.56
N LYS A 167 15.98 -26.32 -57.21
CA LYS A 167 17.19 -25.83 -56.52
C LYS A 167 16.89 -24.79 -55.45
N GLN A 168 16.04 -23.80 -55.75
CA GLN A 168 15.64 -22.79 -54.77
C GLN A 168 14.89 -23.41 -53.58
N ARG A 169 14.09 -24.46 -53.81
CA ARG A 169 13.44 -25.22 -52.73
C ARG A 169 14.44 -25.97 -51.87
N ASP A 170 15.48 -26.56 -52.46
CA ASP A 170 16.54 -27.23 -51.71
C ASP A 170 17.37 -26.22 -50.89
N GLU A 171 17.67 -25.06 -51.46
CA GLU A 171 18.34 -23.96 -50.76
C GLU A 171 17.48 -23.41 -49.60
N LEU A 172 16.18 -23.21 -49.82
CA LEU A 172 15.23 -22.84 -48.76
C LEU A 172 15.22 -23.88 -47.64
N ARG A 173 15.12 -25.17 -47.98
CA ARG A 173 15.17 -26.25 -46.99
C ARG A 173 16.48 -26.24 -46.20
N ALA A 174 17.63 -26.05 -46.86
CA ALA A 174 18.92 -25.97 -46.19
C ALA A 174 18.99 -24.74 -45.25
N LYS A 175 18.47 -23.59 -45.68
CA LYS A 175 18.41 -22.37 -44.86
C LYS A 175 17.47 -22.53 -43.67
N ASP A 176 16.34 -23.20 -43.83
CA ASP A 176 15.43 -23.51 -42.73
C ASP A 176 16.09 -24.41 -41.68
N HIS A 177 16.86 -25.42 -42.10
CA HIS A 177 17.61 -26.27 -41.16
C HIS A 177 18.70 -25.47 -40.42
N GLU A 178 19.39 -24.57 -41.12
CA GLU A 178 20.37 -23.67 -40.51
C GLU A 178 19.72 -22.73 -39.47
N LEU A 179 18.55 -22.17 -39.79
CA LEU A 179 17.78 -21.33 -38.86
C LEU A 179 17.32 -22.11 -37.63
N THR A 180 16.86 -23.36 -37.78
CA THR A 180 16.47 -24.21 -36.65
C THR A 180 17.66 -24.45 -35.70
N LEU A 181 18.82 -24.82 -36.23
CA LEU A 181 20.03 -25.00 -35.41
C LEU A 181 20.43 -23.70 -34.70
N LYS A 182 20.33 -22.55 -35.37
CA LYS A 182 20.60 -21.25 -34.75
C LYS A 182 19.59 -20.89 -33.66
N ASN A 183 18.32 -21.26 -33.81
CA ASN A 183 17.32 -21.08 -32.78
C ASN A 183 17.60 -21.97 -31.55
N GLU A 184 17.98 -23.23 -31.76
CA GLU A 184 18.39 -24.13 -30.67
C GLU A 184 19.59 -23.56 -29.89
N ASP A 185 20.59 -23.00 -30.59
CA ASP A 185 21.72 -22.30 -29.96
C ASP A 185 21.26 -21.07 -29.15
N LEU A 186 20.33 -20.28 -29.69
CA LEU A 186 19.78 -19.11 -29.01
C LEU A 186 19.00 -19.50 -27.75
N GLU A 187 18.18 -20.55 -27.82
CA GLU A 187 17.42 -21.08 -26.68
C GLU A 187 18.36 -21.63 -25.59
N ALA A 188 19.43 -22.31 -25.98
CA ALA A 188 20.45 -22.79 -25.05
C ALA A 188 21.16 -21.62 -24.34
N LEU A 189 21.54 -20.58 -25.08
CA LEU A 189 22.15 -19.36 -24.52
C LEU A 189 21.16 -18.61 -23.61
N GLN A 190 19.90 -18.51 -24.00
CA GLN A 190 18.85 -17.91 -23.20
C GLN A 190 18.66 -18.68 -21.89
N THR A 191 18.66 -20.01 -21.92
CA THR A 191 18.59 -20.85 -20.71
C THR A 191 19.79 -20.61 -19.80
N GLN A 192 21.00 -20.50 -20.36
CA GLN A 192 22.20 -20.18 -19.59
C GLN A 192 22.13 -18.79 -18.94
N GLN A 193 21.64 -17.79 -19.68
CA GLN A 193 21.44 -16.43 -19.16
C GLN A 193 20.49 -16.43 -17.96
N HIS A 194 19.33 -17.08 -18.06
CA HIS A 194 18.38 -17.20 -16.96
C HIS A 194 18.99 -17.87 -15.72
N ARG A 195 19.79 -18.92 -15.90
CA ARG A 195 20.51 -19.58 -14.80
C ARG A 195 21.52 -18.64 -14.13
N LEU A 196 22.26 -17.85 -14.90
CA LEU A 196 23.19 -16.86 -14.37
C LEU A 196 22.47 -15.74 -13.62
N ILE A 197 21.34 -15.25 -14.13
CA ILE A 197 20.51 -14.24 -13.45
C ILE A 197 20.09 -14.76 -12.06
N ARG A 198 19.54 -15.98 -11.97
CA ARG A 198 19.16 -16.59 -10.67
C ARG A 198 20.35 -16.71 -9.72
N THR A 199 21.49 -17.19 -10.24
CA THR A 199 22.71 -17.32 -9.42
C THR A 199 23.19 -15.96 -8.93
N ASN A 200 23.11 -14.92 -9.77
CA ASN A 200 23.52 -13.56 -9.40
C ASN A 200 22.59 -12.97 -8.33
N GLN A 201 21.27 -13.20 -8.44
CA GLN A 201 20.30 -12.80 -7.43
C GLN A 201 20.58 -13.48 -6.07
N ASP A 202 20.85 -14.79 -6.05
CA ASP A 202 21.24 -15.51 -4.82
C ASP A 202 22.54 -14.95 -4.22
N LEU A 203 23.56 -14.68 -5.04
CA LEU A 203 24.79 -14.06 -4.58
C LEU A 203 24.56 -12.65 -3.99
N ARG A 204 23.75 -11.81 -4.63
CA ARG A 204 23.38 -10.49 -4.09
C ARG A 204 22.66 -10.61 -2.76
N HIS A 205 21.74 -11.56 -2.63
CA HIS A 205 21.05 -11.82 -1.37
C HIS A 205 22.01 -12.27 -0.26
N ARG A 206 22.92 -13.20 -0.56
CA ARG A 206 23.96 -13.67 0.38
C ARG A 206 24.92 -12.55 0.80
N ILE A 207 25.30 -11.66 -0.13
CA ILE A 207 26.10 -10.48 0.19
C ILE A 207 25.34 -9.59 1.17
N GLY A 208 24.06 -9.28 0.90
CA GLY A 208 23.23 -8.47 1.80
C GLY A 208 23.08 -9.09 3.20
N LEU A 209 22.90 -10.41 3.29
CA LEU A 209 22.87 -11.14 4.57
C LEU A 209 24.20 -10.99 5.34
N ARG A 210 25.34 -11.16 4.66
CA ARG A 210 26.67 -11.00 5.28
C ARG A 210 26.93 -9.56 5.70
N GLU A 211 26.50 -8.58 4.92
CA GLU A 211 26.60 -7.16 5.27
C GLU A 211 25.75 -6.81 6.49
N ALA A 212 24.52 -7.30 6.56
CA ALA A 212 23.65 -7.12 7.73
C ALA A 212 24.27 -7.76 8.99
N GLN A 213 24.80 -8.98 8.86
CA GLN A 213 25.53 -9.64 9.95
C GLN A 213 26.75 -8.83 10.38
N GLY A 214 27.53 -8.29 9.43
CA GLY A 214 28.67 -7.43 9.72
C GLY A 214 28.27 -6.17 10.49
N LYS A 215 27.19 -5.49 10.08
CA LYS A 215 26.65 -4.31 10.78
C LYS A 215 26.20 -4.63 12.20
N ALA A 216 25.51 -5.76 12.40
CA ALA A 216 25.07 -6.19 13.73
C ALA A 216 26.26 -6.47 14.66
N LEU A 217 27.32 -7.12 14.16
CA LEU A 217 28.55 -7.34 14.94
C LEU A 217 29.28 -6.03 15.26
N ILE A 218 29.31 -5.07 14.33
CA ILE A 218 29.89 -3.74 14.58
C ILE A 218 29.09 -3.00 15.66
N GLN A 219 27.75 -3.03 15.61
CA GLN A 219 26.90 -2.43 16.64
C GLN A 219 27.10 -3.09 18.00
N GLN A 220 27.15 -4.44 18.06
CA GLN A 220 27.41 -5.16 19.30
C GLN A 220 28.79 -4.79 19.88
N ARG A 221 29.82 -4.72 19.04
CA ARG A 221 31.16 -4.29 19.47
C ARG A 221 31.12 -2.86 20.00
N ALA A 222 30.48 -1.93 19.30
CA ALA A 222 30.38 -0.54 19.74
C ALA A 222 29.66 -0.43 21.09
N GLY A 223 28.58 -1.18 21.30
CA GLY A 223 27.86 -1.23 22.58
C GLY A 223 28.73 -1.75 23.73
N LEU A 224 29.43 -2.87 23.51
CA LEU A 224 30.37 -3.41 24.51
C LEU A 224 31.55 -2.47 24.78
N GLU A 225 32.05 -1.77 23.75
CA GLU A 225 33.14 -0.80 23.88
C GLU A 225 32.68 0.43 24.70
N ALA A 226 31.45 0.92 24.49
CA ALA A 226 30.86 1.97 25.30
C ALA A 226 30.66 1.54 26.75
N GLU A 227 30.17 0.32 27.00
CA GLU A 227 29.98 -0.22 28.35
C GLU A 227 31.33 -0.41 29.08
N ALA A 228 32.36 -0.88 28.37
CA ALA A 228 33.71 -0.98 28.91
C ALA A 228 34.29 0.42 29.25
N GLN A 229 34.08 1.42 28.40
CA GLN A 229 34.49 2.80 28.66
C GLN A 229 33.76 3.41 29.86
N ALA A 230 32.46 3.17 30.00
CA ALA A 230 31.68 3.64 31.16
C ALA A 230 32.23 3.05 32.47
N ARG A 231 32.46 1.72 32.51
CA ARG A 231 33.11 1.07 33.66
C ARG A 231 34.50 1.63 33.95
N GLN A 232 35.29 1.94 32.93
CA GLN A 232 36.61 2.55 33.09
C GLN A 232 36.51 3.94 33.72
N GLN A 233 35.52 4.75 33.34
CA GLN A 233 35.27 6.07 33.93
C GLN A 233 34.82 5.96 35.39
N GLU A 234 33.93 5.01 35.72
CA GLU A 234 33.51 4.74 37.10
C GLU A 234 34.70 4.31 37.98
N LEU A 235 35.54 3.40 37.50
CA LEU A 235 36.76 3.00 38.20
C LEU A 235 37.72 4.17 38.40
N GLY A 236 37.87 5.02 37.37
CA GLY A 236 38.67 6.25 37.47
C GLY A 236 38.11 7.23 38.51
N ALA A 237 36.78 7.39 38.57
CA ALA A 237 36.10 8.23 39.55
C ALA A 237 36.28 7.70 40.98
N LEU A 238 36.11 6.38 41.19
CA LEU A 238 36.33 5.72 42.47
C LEU A 238 37.80 5.79 42.92
N GLN A 239 38.76 5.67 41.99
CA GLN A 239 40.17 5.92 42.29
C GLN A 239 40.41 7.36 42.72
N LEU A 240 39.80 8.34 42.03
CA LEU A 240 39.89 9.75 42.40
C LEU A 240 39.33 9.99 43.81
N GLU A 241 38.20 9.35 44.14
CA GLU A 241 37.54 9.46 45.44
C GLU A 241 38.35 8.79 46.55
N SER A 242 38.93 7.60 46.29
CA SER A 242 39.85 6.93 47.22
C SER A 242 41.10 7.78 47.49
N VAL A 243 41.69 8.38 46.45
CA VAL A 243 42.84 9.30 46.60
C VAL A 243 42.42 10.55 47.37
N TRP A 244 41.23 11.10 47.11
CA TRP A 244 40.68 12.24 47.86
C TRP A 244 40.54 11.94 49.37
N VAL A 245 40.06 10.74 49.72
CA VAL A 245 39.90 10.28 51.10
C VAL A 245 41.25 10.01 51.78
N GLU A 246 42.21 9.38 51.08
CA GLU A 246 43.56 9.13 51.60
C GLU A 246 44.37 10.42 51.82
N CYS A 247 44.10 11.47 51.05
CA CYS A 247 44.77 12.77 51.15
C CYS A 247 44.13 13.72 52.19
N GLY A 248 43.14 13.26 52.97
CA GLY A 248 42.54 14.01 54.07
C GLY A 248 41.78 15.28 53.66
N GLY A 249 41.40 15.43 52.38
CA GLY A 249 40.65 16.59 51.88
C GLY A 249 41.48 17.86 51.67
N ASP A 250 42.81 17.78 51.60
CA ASP A 250 43.68 18.93 51.30
C ASP A 250 43.81 19.17 49.79
N PRO A 251 43.30 20.28 49.23
CA PRO A 251 43.35 20.58 47.80
C PRO A 251 44.78 20.72 47.24
N GLY A 252 45.76 21.04 48.09
CA GLY A 252 47.15 21.26 47.68
C GLY A 252 47.95 19.97 47.44
N PHE A 253 47.54 18.85 48.04
CA PHE A 253 48.24 17.56 47.91
C PHE A 253 47.78 16.78 46.67
N LEU A 254 46.49 16.85 46.33
CA LEU A 254 45.90 16.24 45.13
C LEU A 254 46.53 16.73 43.82
N ALA A 255 46.86 18.02 43.73
CA ALA A 255 47.52 18.60 42.55
C ALA A 255 48.89 17.97 42.28
N ASN A 256 49.62 17.56 43.33
CA ASN A 256 50.95 16.94 43.21
C ASN A 256 50.89 15.42 42.95
N CYS A 257 49.78 14.74 43.27
CA CYS A 257 49.60 13.31 42.97
C CYS A 257 49.33 13.06 41.47
N PHE A 258 48.62 13.96 40.79
CA PHE A 258 48.26 13.81 39.37
C PHE A 258 49.35 14.27 38.38
N GLU A 259 50.37 15.00 38.82
CA GLU A 259 51.47 15.44 37.94
C GLU A 259 52.48 14.33 37.59
N ARG A 260 52.47 13.19 38.29
CA ARG A 260 53.54 12.18 38.15
C ARG A 260 53.30 11.07 37.10
N GLU A 261 52.17 11.08 36.40
CA GLU A 261 51.90 10.12 35.30
C GLU A 261 51.81 10.78 33.91
N LYS A 262 52.43 11.94 33.71
CA LYS A 262 52.70 12.48 32.37
C LYS A 262 54.17 12.32 32.00
N SER A 263 54.55 11.11 31.57
CA SER A 263 55.70 10.87 30.69
C SER A 263 55.64 9.45 30.08
N PRO A 264 56.27 9.22 28.91
CA PRO A 264 55.58 8.72 27.73
C PRO A 264 55.96 7.28 27.33
N SER A 265 55.00 6.54 26.78
CA SER A 265 55.21 5.29 26.03
C SER A 265 54.02 5.09 25.09
N VAL A 266 54.09 5.34 23.77
CA VAL A 266 54.88 4.67 22.71
C VAL A 266 54.77 3.15 22.80
N LEU A 267 53.90 2.55 21.98
CA LEU A 267 54.29 1.56 20.96
C LEU A 267 53.16 1.31 19.94
N ARG A 268 53.23 2.07 18.83
CA ARG A 268 52.84 1.63 17.50
C ARG A 268 54.13 1.17 16.79
N ARG A 269 54.28 -0.13 16.50
CA ARG A 269 55.06 -0.81 15.41
C ARG A 269 55.45 -2.24 15.83
N SER A 270 55.63 -3.27 14.99
CA SER A 270 55.72 -3.47 13.52
C SER A 270 55.94 -4.97 13.25
N SER A 271 55.56 -5.51 12.08
CA SER A 271 56.42 -6.27 11.12
C SER A 271 55.52 -6.98 10.10
N LYS A 272 55.60 -6.76 8.77
CA LYS A 272 56.72 -7.08 7.86
C LYS A 272 56.48 -6.38 6.49
N ARG A 273 57.38 -5.47 6.03
CA ARG A 273 58.27 -5.54 4.83
C ARG A 273 57.58 -6.02 3.53
N GLU A 274 57.66 -5.36 2.37
CA GLU A 274 58.86 -4.79 1.70
C GLU A 274 58.51 -3.77 0.58
N ASN A 275 59.51 -3.01 0.14
CA ASN A 275 59.52 -1.86 -0.79
C ASN A 275 59.02 -2.13 -2.22
N ASN A 276 58.45 -1.11 -2.89
CA ASN A 276 59.07 -0.45 -4.07
C ASN A 276 58.27 0.78 -4.59
N LYS A 277 58.98 1.92 -4.65
CA LYS A 277 59.04 3.01 -5.67
C LYS A 277 57.76 3.72 -6.16
N GLU A 278 57.68 5.03 -5.89
CA GLU A 278 57.86 6.18 -6.82
C GLU A 278 56.49 6.58 -7.40
N GLU A 279 55.86 7.64 -6.89
CA GLU A 279 55.99 9.07 -7.28
C GLU A 279 54.92 9.46 -8.32
N ASP A 280 54.50 10.72 -8.22
CA ASP A 280 53.64 11.50 -9.13
C ASP A 280 52.12 11.25 -9.04
N ASP A 281 51.24 12.24 -9.11
CA ASP A 281 51.25 13.70 -8.87
C ASP A 281 49.78 14.15 -9.10
N GLU A 282 49.40 15.31 -8.56
CA GLU A 282 48.19 16.12 -8.90
C GLU A 282 46.81 15.57 -8.48
N GLU A 283 45.80 16.34 -8.06
CA GLU A 283 45.62 17.76 -7.72
C GLU A 283 44.26 17.87 -7.00
N GLU A 284 43.98 19.07 -6.51
CA GLU A 284 42.75 19.54 -5.86
C GLU A 284 41.43 19.08 -6.51
N GLU A 285 40.38 18.92 -5.70
CA GLU A 285 39.11 19.54 -6.10
C GLU A 285 38.26 19.97 -4.90
N THR A 286 38.03 21.27 -4.88
CA THR A 286 37.09 22.02 -4.05
C THR A 286 35.65 21.81 -4.53
N THR A 287 34.71 21.84 -3.58
CA THR A 287 33.35 22.42 -3.70
C THR A 287 32.34 21.85 -4.73
N ALA A 288 31.33 21.18 -4.16
CA ALA A 288 29.89 21.40 -4.40
C ALA A 288 29.36 21.56 -5.84
N LEU A 289 28.59 20.57 -6.34
CA LEU A 289 27.13 20.64 -6.60
C LEU A 289 26.65 19.53 -7.55
N SER A 290 25.44 19.03 -7.26
CA SER A 290 24.45 18.41 -8.15
C SER A 290 24.87 17.26 -9.07
N LEU A 291 24.31 16.07 -8.82
CA LEU A 291 23.65 15.23 -9.84
C LEU A 291 22.97 13.99 -9.23
N LYS A 292 21.63 14.07 -9.21
CA LYS A 292 20.68 13.06 -9.71
C LYS A 292 21.29 11.67 -9.99
N VAL A 293 21.01 10.69 -9.12
CA VAL A 293 21.10 9.26 -9.46
C VAL A 293 19.81 8.56 -9.03
N SER A 294 19.15 8.06 -10.07
CA SER A 294 17.93 7.28 -10.14
C SER A 294 18.02 6.00 -9.32
N ALA A 295 17.05 5.77 -8.43
CA ALA A 295 16.83 4.49 -7.79
C ALA A 295 15.66 3.77 -8.50
N ASP A 296 16.00 3.03 -9.54
CA ASP A 296 15.19 1.98 -10.16
C ASP A 296 16.21 0.89 -10.53
N THR A 297 16.10 -0.37 -10.16
CA THR A 297 15.03 -1.27 -10.57
C THR A 297 15.16 -2.53 -9.71
N LYS A 298 14.13 -2.90 -8.95
CA LYS A 298 14.01 -4.24 -8.36
C LYS A 298 12.94 -4.99 -9.17
N PRO A 299 13.13 -6.27 -9.55
CA PRO A 299 12.24 -6.95 -10.48
C PRO A 299 10.88 -7.16 -9.82
N LYS A 300 9.82 -6.74 -10.50
CA LYS A 300 8.45 -7.14 -10.21
C LYS A 300 8.34 -8.64 -10.53
N GLU A 301 8.21 -9.45 -9.48
CA GLU A 301 7.59 -10.76 -9.61
C GLU A 301 6.09 -10.55 -9.83
N GLU A 302 5.57 -11.21 -10.86
CA GLU A 302 4.16 -11.38 -11.12
C GLU A 302 3.52 -12.12 -9.94
N SER A 303 2.85 -11.37 -9.06
CA SER A 303 1.78 -11.91 -8.22
C SER A 303 0.48 -11.58 -8.93
N ASP A 304 0.06 -12.49 -9.79
CA ASP A 304 -1.32 -12.58 -10.23
C ASP A 304 -2.25 -12.83 -9.03
N SER A 305 -3.51 -12.43 -9.17
CA SER A 305 -4.62 -12.53 -8.20
C SER A 305 -4.58 -11.60 -6.98
N LEU A 306 -5.13 -10.39 -7.17
CA LEU A 306 -6.18 -9.79 -6.34
C LEU A 306 -6.49 -8.43 -6.98
N GLU A 307 -7.29 -8.45 -8.06
CA GLU A 307 -8.08 -7.26 -8.44
C GLU A 307 -8.86 -6.87 -7.17
N THR A 308 -8.49 -5.75 -6.56
CA THR A 308 -9.26 -5.20 -5.45
C THR A 308 -10.65 -4.92 -6.00
N ASP A 309 -11.63 -5.65 -5.47
CA ASP A 309 -13.05 -5.70 -5.87
C ASP A 309 -13.77 -4.37 -5.56
N THR A 310 -13.20 -3.29 -6.09
CA THR A 310 -13.58 -1.91 -5.86
C THR A 310 -14.69 -1.54 -6.83
N PRO A 311 -15.72 -0.81 -6.36
CA PRO A 311 -16.91 -0.58 -7.17
C PRO A 311 -16.63 0.41 -8.30
N ARG A 312 -16.98 0.03 -9.54
CA ARG A 312 -16.63 0.77 -10.78
C ARG A 312 -17.80 1.19 -11.67
N PHE A 313 -19.04 0.81 -11.34
CA PHE A 313 -20.22 1.06 -12.18
C PHE A 313 -21.43 1.51 -11.36
N THR A 314 -22.26 2.32 -12.01
CA THR A 314 -23.41 3.02 -11.40
C THR A 314 -24.61 2.08 -11.18
N LEU A 315 -25.49 2.45 -10.26
CA LEU A 315 -26.79 1.77 -10.06
C LEU A 315 -27.65 1.74 -11.32
N GLN A 316 -27.52 2.77 -12.16
CA GLN A 316 -28.29 2.90 -13.38
C GLN A 316 -27.85 1.87 -14.42
N GLU A 317 -26.54 1.70 -14.62
CA GLU A 317 -26.00 0.69 -15.54
C GLU A 317 -26.42 -0.72 -15.13
N LEU A 318 -26.40 -1.05 -13.84
CA LEU A 318 -26.88 -2.35 -13.38
C LEU A 318 -28.39 -2.53 -13.61
N ARG A 319 -29.21 -1.49 -13.38
CA ARG A 319 -30.66 -1.54 -13.68
C ARG A 319 -30.91 -1.78 -15.17
N ASP A 320 -30.18 -1.09 -16.03
CA ASP A 320 -30.33 -1.23 -17.49
C ASP A 320 -29.95 -2.65 -17.93
N VAL A 321 -28.84 -3.20 -17.42
CA VAL A 321 -28.42 -4.58 -17.70
C VAL A 321 -29.39 -5.60 -17.11
N LEU A 322 -29.92 -5.40 -15.90
CA LEU A 322 -30.92 -6.28 -15.30
C LEU A 322 -32.26 -6.21 -16.04
N GLN A 323 -32.65 -5.04 -16.53
CA GLN A 323 -33.84 -4.87 -17.36
C GLN A 323 -33.68 -5.60 -18.69
N GLU A 324 -32.52 -5.46 -19.35
CA GLU A 324 -32.17 -6.21 -20.56
C GLU A 324 -32.18 -7.73 -20.28
N LYS A 325 -31.57 -8.17 -19.17
CA LYS A 325 -31.55 -9.58 -18.74
C LYS A 325 -32.97 -10.13 -18.53
N ASN A 326 -33.83 -9.39 -17.82
CA ASN A 326 -35.20 -9.80 -17.55
C ASN A 326 -36.04 -9.82 -18.83
N GLN A 327 -35.83 -8.88 -19.74
CA GLN A 327 -36.51 -8.84 -21.03
C GLN A 327 -36.10 -10.02 -21.92
N LEU A 328 -34.82 -10.37 -21.95
CA LEU A 328 -34.33 -11.56 -22.65
C LEU A 328 -34.88 -12.84 -22.02
N LYS A 329 -34.91 -12.94 -20.69
CA LYS A 329 -35.50 -14.08 -19.98
C LYS A 329 -36.98 -14.26 -20.31
N ALA A 330 -37.75 -13.17 -20.39
CA ALA A 330 -39.15 -13.21 -20.80
C ALA A 330 -39.30 -13.65 -22.27
N GLN A 331 -38.43 -13.19 -23.17
CA GLN A 331 -38.46 -13.61 -24.57
C GLN A 331 -38.07 -15.09 -24.73
N VAL A 332 -37.05 -15.57 -24.02
CA VAL A 332 -36.67 -16.99 -23.99
C VAL A 332 -37.84 -17.83 -23.50
N PHE A 333 -38.53 -17.40 -22.44
CA PHE A 333 -39.69 -18.10 -21.92
C PHE A 333 -40.83 -18.20 -22.94
N ILE A 334 -41.18 -17.10 -23.62
CA ILE A 334 -42.22 -17.10 -24.66
C ILE A 334 -41.84 -18.01 -25.84
N LEU A 335 -40.58 -17.95 -26.29
CA LEU A 335 -40.12 -18.80 -27.39
C LEU A 335 -40.06 -20.28 -27.00
N GLN A 336 -39.73 -20.60 -25.75
CA GLN A 336 -39.79 -21.96 -25.21
C GLN A 336 -41.24 -22.47 -25.13
N GLU A 337 -42.20 -21.62 -24.77
CA GLU A 337 -43.63 -21.95 -24.79
C GLU A 337 -44.13 -22.18 -26.23
N GLU A 338 -43.69 -21.35 -27.18
CA GLU A 338 -44.03 -21.51 -28.60
C GLU A 338 -43.40 -22.79 -29.18
N LEU A 339 -42.15 -23.09 -28.84
CA LEU A 339 -41.49 -24.36 -29.18
C LEU A 339 -42.21 -25.55 -28.55
N ALA A 340 -42.64 -25.44 -27.29
CA ALA A 340 -43.42 -26.48 -26.64
C ALA A 340 -44.77 -26.69 -27.33
N TYR A 341 -45.40 -25.62 -27.83
CA TYR A 341 -46.62 -25.69 -28.63
C TYR A 341 -46.39 -26.46 -29.94
N TYR A 342 -45.37 -26.12 -30.74
CA TYR A 342 -45.07 -26.85 -31.99
C TYR A 342 -44.61 -28.30 -31.73
N LYS A 343 -43.88 -28.56 -30.64
CA LYS A 343 -43.50 -29.91 -30.21
C LYS A 343 -44.70 -30.74 -29.74
N SER A 344 -45.73 -30.11 -29.20
CA SER A 344 -46.96 -30.81 -28.77
C SER A 344 -47.96 -31.03 -29.91
N GLU A 345 -47.89 -30.24 -30.99
CA GLU A 345 -48.64 -30.47 -32.22
C GLU A 345 -48.15 -31.73 -32.99
N GLU A 346 -46.95 -32.23 -32.70
CA GLU A 346 -46.43 -33.52 -33.20
C GLU A 346 -46.90 -34.77 -32.40
N PHE A 347 -47.57 -34.57 -31.26
CA PHE A 347 -47.99 -35.64 -30.35
C PHE A 347 -49.49 -35.60 -29.99
N GLU A 348 -50.37 -35.23 -30.93
CA GLU A 348 -51.78 -35.63 -30.84
C GLU A 348 -51.95 -37.09 -31.27
N ASP A 349 -51.51 -38.01 -30.41
CA ASP A 349 -52.07 -39.36 -30.23
C ASP A 349 -51.38 -40.01 -29.01
N ASP A 350 -51.70 -39.52 -27.80
CA ASP A 350 -52.05 -40.36 -26.63
C ASP A 350 -52.16 -39.53 -25.33
N VAL A 351 -53.43 -39.22 -25.02
CA VAL A 351 -54.07 -39.13 -23.70
C VAL A 351 -53.37 -38.39 -22.53
N SER A 352 -54.01 -37.27 -22.20
CA SER A 352 -54.07 -36.49 -20.95
C SER A 352 -53.55 -37.10 -19.64
N SER A 353 -52.88 -36.27 -18.84
CA SER A 353 -53.22 -36.10 -17.42
C SER A 353 -52.95 -34.67 -16.94
N ILE A 354 -54.01 -34.09 -16.38
CA ILE A 354 -54.18 -32.75 -15.85
C ILE A 354 -53.51 -32.65 -14.47
N GLU A 355 -52.91 -31.51 -14.12
CA GLU A 355 -53.26 -30.71 -12.91
C GLU A 355 -52.30 -29.52 -12.68
N CYS A 356 -52.87 -28.31 -12.60
CA CYS A 356 -52.42 -27.15 -11.81
C CYS A 356 -53.54 -26.89 -10.79
N PRO A 357 -53.28 -26.44 -9.54
CA PRO A 357 -53.14 -24.98 -9.27
C PRO A 357 -52.39 -24.68 -7.92
N PRO A 358 -52.58 -23.55 -7.19
CA PRO A 358 -52.48 -22.11 -7.49
C PRO A 358 -51.52 -21.36 -6.52
N SER A 359 -51.40 -20.03 -6.67
CA SER A 359 -51.01 -19.08 -5.59
C SER A 359 -52.09 -17.97 -5.50
N PRO A 360 -52.04 -17.01 -4.56
CA PRO A 360 -51.98 -16.98 -3.08
C PRO A 360 -53.34 -16.45 -2.50
N PRO A 361 -53.54 -16.14 -1.18
CA PRO A 361 -53.45 -14.75 -0.65
C PRO A 361 -53.26 -14.65 0.92
N PRO A 362 -53.73 -13.62 1.68
CA PRO A 362 -52.98 -12.44 2.16
C PRO A 362 -53.04 -12.19 3.71
N CYS A 363 -52.69 -10.95 4.12
CA CYS A 363 -52.91 -10.26 5.42
C CYS A 363 -51.80 -10.37 6.49
N SER A 364 -51.12 -9.25 6.77
CA SER A 364 -51.41 -8.28 7.87
C SER A 364 -50.77 -8.78 9.18
N THR A 365 -50.02 -8.04 10.00
CA THR A 365 -49.97 -6.64 10.42
C THR A 365 -48.68 -6.61 11.30
N SER A 366 -47.82 -5.60 11.35
CA SER A 366 -48.02 -4.39 12.14
C SER A 366 -46.77 -3.52 12.04
N LEU A 367 -47.04 -2.26 11.75
CA LEU A 367 -46.20 -1.10 11.99
C LEU A 367 -46.08 -0.89 13.52
N ILE A 368 -45.00 -0.23 13.94
CA ILE A 368 -44.70 0.34 15.28
C ILE A 368 -43.81 -0.54 16.19
N ARG A 369 -42.50 -0.24 16.19
CA ARG A 369 -41.81 0.34 17.36
C ARG A 369 -40.46 0.96 16.95
N TRP A 370 -40.52 2.21 16.48
CA TRP A 370 -39.49 3.19 16.82
C TRP A 370 -39.87 3.76 18.18
N ASN A 371 -39.02 3.49 19.19
CA ASN A 371 -38.88 4.17 20.48
C ASN A 371 -38.47 3.14 21.54
N GLN A 372 -37.16 2.90 21.64
CA GLN A 372 -36.51 2.75 22.93
C GLN A 372 -35.00 3.00 22.75
N GLU A 373 -34.65 4.26 22.53
CA GLU A 373 -33.27 4.73 22.56
C GLU A 373 -33.27 6.05 23.33
N LEU A 374 -33.46 5.92 24.64
CA LEU A 374 -33.36 6.97 25.65
C LEU A 374 -33.40 6.26 27.01
N ASP A 375 -32.23 5.80 27.45
CA ASP A 375 -31.78 5.72 28.85
C ASP A 375 -30.50 4.88 28.96
N ALA A 376 -29.42 5.35 28.32
CA ALA A 376 -28.06 4.80 28.54
C ALA A 376 -26.97 5.89 28.54
N SER A 377 -27.32 7.12 28.91
CA SER A 377 -26.37 8.25 28.97
C SER A 377 -26.20 8.81 30.39
N ASN A 378 -26.29 7.96 31.42
CA ASN A 378 -26.06 8.38 32.81
C ASN A 378 -25.34 7.32 33.65
N LEU A 379 -24.31 6.70 33.08
CA LEU A 379 -23.51 5.72 33.82
C LEU A 379 -22.01 5.77 33.56
N PHE A 380 -21.45 6.96 33.33
CA PHE A 380 -20.00 7.20 33.50
C PHE A 380 -19.79 8.65 33.91
N GLY A 381 -20.04 8.92 35.18
CA GLY A 381 -19.64 10.14 35.86
C GLY A 381 -19.24 9.71 37.26
N GLU A 382 -18.14 8.98 37.38
CA GLU A 382 -17.39 9.05 38.63
C GLU A 382 -17.05 10.53 38.78
N GLU A 383 -17.66 11.21 39.74
CA GLU A 383 -17.20 12.53 40.19
C GLU A 383 -15.76 12.34 40.66
N SER A 384 -14.83 12.48 39.72
CA SER A 384 -13.41 12.48 39.97
C SER A 384 -13.16 13.54 41.02
N SER A 385 -12.64 13.14 42.17
CA SER A 385 -12.27 14.10 43.21
C SER A 385 -11.34 15.15 42.58
N PRO A 386 -11.59 16.46 42.73
CA PRO A 386 -10.75 17.51 42.17
C PRO A 386 -9.27 17.42 42.59
N ALA A 387 -8.97 16.63 43.62
CA ALA A 387 -7.61 16.35 44.07
C ALA A 387 -6.82 15.42 43.13
N LEU A 388 -7.50 14.60 42.30
CA LEU A 388 -6.87 13.65 41.37
C LEU A 388 -6.13 14.36 40.22
N ALA A 389 -6.52 15.60 39.91
CA ALA A 389 -5.86 16.40 38.88
C ALA A 389 -4.36 16.66 39.19
N PHE A 390 -3.95 16.66 40.47
CA PHE A 390 -2.54 16.85 40.86
C PHE A 390 -1.65 15.65 40.52
N ASP A 391 -2.23 14.45 40.39
CA ASP A 391 -1.49 13.20 40.17
C ASP A 391 -1.24 12.92 38.68
N LYS A 392 -1.88 13.68 37.78
CA LYS A 392 -1.72 13.56 36.32
C LYS A 392 -0.35 14.05 35.86
N ASP A 393 0.11 13.51 34.72
CA ASP A 393 1.28 14.02 34.03
C ASP A 393 0.99 15.39 33.40
N ALA A 394 2.02 16.24 33.31
CA ALA A 394 1.87 17.59 32.77
C ALA A 394 1.21 17.60 31.38
N PHE A 395 1.57 16.65 30.50
CA PHE A 395 1.10 16.63 29.11
C PHE A 395 -0.25 15.92 28.91
N GLU A 396 -0.77 15.25 29.93
CA GLU A 396 -2.10 14.63 29.93
C GLU A 396 -3.17 15.54 30.56
N LEU A 397 -2.76 16.69 31.10
CA LEU A 397 -3.68 17.63 31.73
C LEU A 397 -4.58 18.31 30.71
N THR A 398 -5.86 18.40 31.08
CA THR A 398 -6.87 19.16 30.36
C THR A 398 -7.12 20.50 31.04
N VAL A 399 -7.82 21.40 30.36
CA VAL A 399 -8.25 22.68 30.95
C VAL A 399 -9.17 22.46 32.16
N GLU A 400 -9.96 21.39 32.16
CA GLU A 400 -10.81 20.99 33.29
C GLU A 400 -9.98 20.63 34.53
N ASP A 401 -8.89 19.90 34.35
CA ASP A 401 -7.96 19.56 35.43
C ASP A 401 -7.31 20.81 36.05
N VAL A 402 -7.01 21.83 35.23
CA VAL A 402 -6.50 23.11 35.73
C VAL A 402 -7.54 23.85 36.56
N TYR A 403 -8.83 23.78 36.19
CA TYR A 403 -9.92 24.33 37.00
C TYR A 403 -10.09 23.58 38.33
N ASP A 404 -9.96 22.26 38.34
CA ASP A 404 -10.01 21.45 39.56
C ASP A 404 -8.85 21.79 40.52
N ILE A 405 -7.63 21.89 40.00
CA ILE A 405 -6.44 22.35 40.72
C ILE A 405 -6.68 23.76 41.30
N SER A 406 -7.19 24.67 40.48
CA SER A 406 -7.49 26.05 40.86
C SER A 406 -8.53 26.12 41.98
N TYR A 407 -9.57 25.29 41.92
CA TYR A 407 -10.62 25.21 42.94
C TYR A 407 -10.06 24.70 44.28
N VAL A 408 -9.23 23.64 44.28
CA VAL A 408 -8.62 23.09 45.49
C VAL A 408 -7.70 24.12 46.16
N ILE A 409 -6.87 24.81 45.37
CA ILE A 409 -5.96 25.86 45.85
C ILE A 409 -6.74 27.06 46.37
N GLY A 410 -7.76 27.53 45.63
CA GLY A 410 -8.61 28.64 46.02
C GLY A 410 -9.34 28.38 47.35
N ARG A 411 -9.83 27.15 47.56
CA ARG A 411 -10.43 26.73 48.84
C ARG A 411 -9.44 26.79 49.99
N ASP A 412 -8.20 26.34 49.77
CA ASP A 412 -7.18 26.32 50.82
C ASP A 412 -6.65 27.73 51.12
N LEU A 413 -6.55 28.61 50.11
CA LEU A 413 -6.29 30.04 50.30
C LEU A 413 -7.39 30.76 51.08
N LEU A 414 -8.66 30.45 50.82
CA LEU A 414 -9.78 31.04 51.55
C LEU A 414 -9.79 30.66 53.04
N LYS A 415 -9.37 29.43 53.38
CA LYS A 415 -9.19 28.99 54.77
C LYS A 415 -8.10 29.75 55.51
N ILE A 416 -7.10 30.26 54.78
CA ILE A 416 -6.02 31.06 55.35
C ILE A 416 -6.49 32.51 55.53
N SER A 417 -7.13 33.09 54.51
CA SER A 417 -7.69 34.45 54.56
C SER A 417 -8.75 34.64 55.65
N SER A 418 -9.60 33.62 55.88
CA SER A 418 -10.64 33.66 56.93
C SER A 418 -10.11 33.67 58.37
N LYS A 419 -8.81 33.42 58.59
CA LYS A 419 -8.15 33.53 59.90
C LYS A 419 -7.62 34.94 60.22
N GLY A 420 -7.86 35.92 59.35
CA GLY A 420 -7.43 37.31 59.55
C GLY A 420 -6.06 37.64 58.97
N GLU A 421 -5.55 36.80 58.06
CA GLU A 421 -4.27 36.99 57.37
C GLU A 421 -4.47 37.76 56.05
N GLU A 422 -3.69 38.83 55.84
CA GLU A 422 -3.64 39.57 54.57
C GLU A 422 -2.82 38.78 53.54
N VAL A 423 -3.44 37.76 52.92
CA VAL A 423 -2.82 36.89 51.89
C VAL A 423 -3.19 37.29 50.47
N SER A 424 -3.74 38.48 50.26
CA SER A 424 -4.22 38.94 48.95
C SER A 424 -3.12 38.97 47.90
N ASP A 425 -1.92 39.45 48.23
CA ASP A 425 -0.79 39.50 47.28
C ASP A 425 -0.36 38.09 46.85
N LEU A 426 -0.26 37.15 47.80
CA LEU A 426 0.02 35.74 47.51
C LEU A 426 -1.08 35.14 46.62
N GLN A 427 -2.35 35.42 46.93
CA GLN A 427 -3.49 34.93 46.15
C GLN A 427 -3.44 35.44 44.72
N PHE A 428 -3.18 36.74 44.49
CA PHE A 428 -3.08 37.30 43.14
C PHE A 428 -1.95 36.65 42.34
N ARG A 429 -0.78 36.44 42.96
CA ARG A 429 0.34 35.78 42.29
C ARG A 429 0.06 34.32 41.96
N ILE A 430 -0.58 33.57 42.86
CA ILE A 430 -0.99 32.18 42.60
C ILE A 430 -2.03 32.10 41.48
N VAL A 431 -3.04 32.98 41.49
CA VAL A 431 -4.02 33.06 40.41
C VAL A 431 -3.33 33.34 39.08
N ARG A 432 -2.34 34.25 39.07
CA ARG A 432 -1.57 34.55 37.86
C ARG A 432 -0.81 33.33 37.33
N VAL A 433 -0.20 32.53 38.21
CA VAL A 433 0.47 31.27 37.82
C VAL A 433 -0.52 30.27 37.24
N LEU A 434 -1.71 30.15 37.83
CA LEU A 434 -2.77 29.26 37.32
C LEU A 434 -3.31 29.72 35.95
N GLU A 435 -3.47 31.02 35.72
CA GLU A 435 -3.83 31.59 34.40
C GLU A 435 -2.77 31.27 33.33
N MET A 436 -1.48 31.42 33.68
CA MET A 436 -0.37 31.11 32.79
C MET A 436 -0.33 29.61 32.46
N PHE A 437 -0.59 28.77 33.46
CA PHE A 437 -0.68 27.33 33.31
C PHE A 437 -1.85 26.90 32.42
N GLU A 438 -3.05 27.43 32.65
CA GLU A 438 -4.24 27.20 31.83
C GLU A 438 -3.98 27.53 30.36
N THR A 439 -3.34 28.68 30.10
CA THR A 439 -3.05 29.14 28.74
C THR A 439 -2.11 28.17 28.00
N LEU A 440 -1.09 27.66 28.69
CA LEU A 440 -0.13 26.70 28.11
C LEU A 440 -0.78 25.35 27.84
N VAL A 441 -1.52 24.81 28.82
CA VAL A 441 -2.24 23.54 28.69
C VAL A 441 -3.27 23.60 27.55
N ASN A 442 -4.02 24.69 27.44
CA ASN A 442 -5.01 24.88 26.38
C ASN A 442 -4.34 24.96 24.99
N LYS A 443 -3.26 25.74 24.87
CA LYS A 443 -2.51 25.87 23.62
C LYS A 443 -1.96 24.52 23.14
N TYR A 444 -1.37 23.75 24.06
CA TYR A 444 -0.83 22.42 23.75
C TYR A 444 -1.92 21.49 23.22
N ASN A 445 -3.03 21.37 23.96
CA ASN A 445 -4.13 20.48 23.58
C ASN A 445 -4.76 20.87 22.23
N LEU A 446 -4.97 22.16 21.96
CA LEU A 446 -5.50 22.63 20.67
C LEU A 446 -4.54 22.30 19.53
N SER A 447 -3.24 22.61 19.68
CA SER A 447 -2.23 22.32 18.65
C SER A 447 -2.09 20.83 18.36
N LEU A 448 -2.18 19.99 19.40
CA LEU A 448 -2.10 18.54 19.27
C LEU A 448 -3.34 17.97 18.56
N GLU A 449 -4.52 18.44 18.93
CA GLU A 449 -5.78 18.01 18.31
C GLU A 449 -5.88 18.44 16.85
N GLU A 450 -5.43 19.65 16.51
CA GLU A 450 -5.33 20.12 15.11
C GLU A 450 -4.47 19.19 14.26
N LEU A 451 -3.28 18.81 14.74
CA LEU A 451 -2.39 17.87 14.04
C LEU A 451 -2.99 16.47 13.94
N LYS A 452 -3.67 16.00 15.00
CA LYS A 452 -4.36 14.70 15.01
C LYS A 452 -5.48 14.66 13.98
N MET A 453 -6.34 15.70 13.95
CA MET A 453 -7.41 15.83 12.96
C MET A 453 -6.87 15.89 11.53
N GLU A 454 -5.80 16.65 11.28
CA GLU A 454 -5.21 16.72 9.93
C GLU A 454 -4.63 15.36 9.50
N ARG A 455 -3.98 14.65 10.43
CA ARG A 455 -3.44 13.31 10.19
C ARG A 455 -4.56 12.33 9.88
N ASP A 456 -5.65 12.39 10.62
CA ASP A 456 -6.83 11.55 10.38
C ASP A 456 -7.50 11.90 9.05
N ASN A 457 -7.62 13.18 8.69
CA ASN A 457 -8.12 13.60 7.37
C ASN A 457 -7.24 13.11 6.20
N LEU A 458 -5.93 12.97 6.41
CA LEU A 458 -5.01 12.45 5.39
C LEU A 458 -4.97 10.91 5.36
N LYS A 459 -5.13 10.24 6.51
CA LYS A 459 -5.26 8.77 6.61
C LYS A 459 -6.59 8.28 6.06
N THR A 460 -7.67 9.02 6.31
CA THR A 460 -8.97 8.73 5.74
C THR A 460 -8.93 9.14 4.27
N GLY A 461 -8.64 8.16 3.40
CA GLY A 461 -8.36 8.39 1.98
C GLY A 461 -9.50 9.13 1.24
N PRO A 462 -9.27 9.55 -0.01
CA PRO A 462 -10.22 10.34 -0.82
C PRO A 462 -11.61 9.69 -1.01
N ASN A 463 -11.81 8.43 -0.60
CA ASN A 463 -13.06 7.70 -0.72
C ASN A 463 -13.97 7.79 0.54
N GLN A 464 -13.60 8.57 1.56
CA GLN A 464 -14.38 8.69 2.79
C GLN A 464 -14.58 10.14 3.25
N LEU A 465 -14.41 11.14 2.37
CA LEU A 465 -14.85 12.50 2.66
C LEU A 465 -16.35 12.57 2.38
N LEU A 466 -17.15 12.70 3.44
CA LEU A 466 -18.59 12.97 3.45
C LEU A 466 -19.36 12.21 2.35
N VAL A 467 -19.56 10.92 2.57
CA VAL A 467 -20.30 10.03 1.67
C VAL A 467 -21.75 10.53 1.53
N ASP A 468 -22.05 11.24 0.45
CA ASP A 468 -23.43 11.50 0.07
C ASP A 468 -24.04 10.17 -0.41
N LEU A 469 -24.75 9.50 0.49
CA LEU A 469 -25.45 8.24 0.24
C LEU A 469 -26.51 8.36 -0.87
N THR A 470 -26.80 9.59 -1.31
CA THR A 470 -27.86 9.95 -2.26
C THR A 470 -27.38 10.08 -3.71
N ASP A 471 -26.07 10.05 -3.99
CA ASP A 471 -25.55 10.21 -5.36
C ASP A 471 -26.00 9.04 -6.28
N PRO A 472 -26.76 9.32 -7.36
CA PRO A 472 -27.21 8.31 -8.34
C PRO A 472 -26.06 7.72 -9.16
N ASN A 473 -24.97 8.46 -9.35
CA ASN A 473 -23.82 8.07 -10.16
C ASN A 473 -22.72 7.40 -9.32
N ARG A 474 -22.94 7.23 -8.01
CA ARG A 474 -22.00 6.52 -7.14
C ARG A 474 -21.88 5.06 -7.58
N PRO A 475 -20.66 4.55 -7.77
CA PRO A 475 -20.50 3.14 -8.06
C PRO A 475 -20.83 2.31 -6.82
N ARG A 476 -21.75 1.35 -6.96
CA ARG A 476 -22.33 0.62 -5.80
C ARG A 476 -22.05 -0.87 -5.76
N PHE A 477 -21.43 -1.40 -6.79
CA PHE A 477 -21.31 -2.83 -7.03
C PHE A 477 -19.92 -3.18 -7.54
N THR A 478 -19.49 -4.40 -7.28
CA THR A 478 -18.11 -4.85 -7.52
C THR A 478 -17.91 -5.42 -8.93
N MET A 479 -16.68 -5.40 -9.44
CA MET A 479 -16.42 -5.88 -10.81
C MET A 479 -16.78 -7.34 -11.02
N GLN A 480 -16.71 -8.12 -9.94
CA GLN A 480 -17.19 -9.50 -9.94
C GLN A 480 -18.70 -9.59 -10.15
N GLU A 481 -19.50 -8.77 -9.44
CA GLU A 481 -20.97 -8.74 -9.61
C GLU A 481 -21.37 -8.33 -11.04
N LEU A 482 -20.64 -7.40 -11.68
CA LEU A 482 -20.91 -7.05 -13.09
C LEU A 482 -20.55 -8.19 -14.04
N LYS A 483 -19.40 -8.85 -13.84
CA LYS A 483 -18.96 -9.99 -14.66
C LYS A 483 -20.01 -11.10 -14.62
N GLU A 484 -20.54 -11.41 -13.43
CA GLU A 484 -21.61 -12.40 -13.25
C GLU A 484 -22.89 -12.01 -14.01
N VAL A 485 -23.36 -10.77 -13.85
CA VAL A 485 -24.58 -10.29 -14.52
C VAL A 485 -24.43 -10.25 -16.04
N LEU A 486 -23.26 -9.84 -16.56
CA LEU A 486 -22.97 -9.85 -18.00
C LEU A 486 -22.87 -11.27 -18.57
N GLN A 487 -22.28 -12.20 -17.81
CA GLN A 487 -22.21 -13.61 -18.18
C GLN A 487 -23.61 -14.22 -18.27
N GLU A 488 -24.47 -13.98 -17.27
CA GLU A 488 -25.86 -14.42 -17.30
C GLU A 488 -26.64 -13.83 -18.49
N ARG A 489 -26.46 -12.52 -18.77
CA ARG A 489 -27.08 -11.88 -19.95
C ARG A 489 -26.63 -12.54 -21.24
N ASN A 490 -25.33 -12.80 -21.40
CA ASN A 490 -24.79 -13.43 -22.60
C ASN A 490 -25.29 -14.88 -22.75
N GLN A 491 -25.41 -15.63 -21.64
CA GLN A 491 -26.01 -16.96 -21.62
C GLN A 491 -27.45 -16.94 -22.14
N LEU A 492 -28.25 -15.98 -21.67
CA LEU A 492 -29.65 -15.82 -22.11
C LEU A 492 -29.74 -15.40 -23.59
N LYS A 493 -28.83 -14.57 -24.10
CA LYS A 493 -28.76 -14.24 -25.53
C LYS A 493 -28.45 -15.47 -26.39
N ALA A 494 -27.53 -16.32 -25.94
CA ALA A 494 -27.23 -17.57 -26.63
C ALA A 494 -28.44 -18.52 -26.63
N GLN A 495 -29.13 -18.66 -25.49
CA GLN A 495 -30.36 -19.46 -25.40
C GLN A 495 -31.48 -18.91 -26.28
N LEU A 496 -31.63 -17.58 -26.36
CA LEU A 496 -32.59 -16.93 -27.25
C LEU A 496 -32.29 -17.25 -28.72
N MET A 497 -31.03 -17.17 -29.12
CA MET A 497 -30.59 -17.48 -30.50
C MET A 497 -30.92 -18.93 -30.86
N VAL A 498 -30.57 -19.89 -30.00
CA VAL A 498 -30.88 -21.31 -30.21
C VAL A 498 -32.38 -21.56 -30.27
N ALA A 499 -33.16 -20.96 -29.37
CA ALA A 499 -34.62 -21.10 -29.39
C ALA A 499 -35.25 -20.48 -30.65
N GLN A 500 -34.72 -19.36 -31.15
CA GLN A 500 -35.16 -18.74 -32.40
C GLN A 500 -34.81 -19.60 -33.62
N GLU A 501 -33.61 -20.19 -33.66
CA GLU A 501 -33.20 -21.12 -34.71
C GLU A 501 -34.08 -22.37 -34.73
N GLU A 502 -34.32 -22.97 -33.56
CA GLU A 502 -35.19 -24.13 -33.42
C GLU A 502 -36.63 -23.80 -33.87
N LEU A 503 -37.17 -22.64 -33.47
CA LEU A 503 -38.50 -22.21 -33.87
C LEU A 503 -38.58 -21.95 -35.38
N GLN A 504 -37.50 -21.44 -35.98
CA GLN A 504 -37.41 -21.29 -37.43
C GLN A 504 -37.39 -22.65 -38.15
N LEU A 505 -36.79 -23.69 -37.57
CA LEU A 505 -36.83 -25.04 -38.13
C LEU A 505 -38.27 -25.61 -38.15
N TYR A 506 -39.01 -25.46 -37.05
CA TYR A 506 -40.43 -25.85 -37.01
C TYR A 506 -41.29 -25.01 -37.97
N ARG A 507 -41.08 -23.68 -38.04
CA ARG A 507 -41.82 -22.80 -38.97
C ARG A 507 -41.46 -23.02 -40.44
N SER A 508 -40.25 -23.50 -40.75
CA SER A 508 -39.80 -23.81 -42.12
C SER A 508 -40.14 -25.23 -42.58
N GLY A 509 -40.70 -26.07 -41.69
CA GLY A 509 -41.16 -27.42 -42.01
C GLY A 509 -40.04 -28.44 -42.25
N ILE A 510 -38.84 -28.22 -41.72
CA ILE A 510 -37.70 -29.15 -41.83
C ILE A 510 -37.49 -29.81 -40.47
N LEU A 511 -38.20 -30.93 -40.26
CA LEU A 511 -38.06 -31.82 -39.11
C LEU A 511 -36.65 -32.45 -39.07
N PRO A 512 -35.87 -32.33 -37.97
CA PRO A 512 -34.76 -33.24 -37.72
C PRO A 512 -35.35 -34.58 -37.27
N GLN A 513 -35.19 -35.63 -38.08
CA GLN A 513 -35.43 -36.99 -37.60
C GLN A 513 -34.52 -37.27 -36.39
N ALA A 514 -35.12 -37.79 -35.32
CA ALA A 514 -34.40 -38.31 -34.17
C ALA A 514 -33.35 -39.35 -34.62
N GLU A 515 -32.09 -39.13 -34.27
CA GLU A 515 -31.05 -40.16 -34.41
C GLU A 515 -31.40 -41.37 -33.53
N PRO A 516 -31.28 -42.61 -34.04
CA PRO A 516 -31.46 -43.80 -33.23
C PRO A 516 -30.25 -44.00 -32.32
N ALA A 517 -30.56 -44.32 -31.06
CA ALA A 517 -29.67 -44.70 -29.97
C ALA A 517 -28.34 -45.35 -30.41
N MET A 518 -27.23 -44.66 -30.13
CA MET A 518 -25.91 -45.29 -30.07
C MET A 518 -25.63 -45.78 -28.66
N VAL A 519 -25.52 -47.11 -28.58
CA VAL A 519 -25.00 -47.99 -27.52
C VAL A 519 -24.10 -47.30 -26.47
N GLU A 520 -24.51 -47.38 -25.20
CA GLU A 520 -23.63 -47.20 -24.03
C GLU A 520 -22.47 -48.19 -24.11
N VAL A 521 -21.24 -47.67 -24.27
CA VAL A 521 -20.02 -48.42 -24.00
C VAL A 521 -19.56 -48.04 -22.59
N ASP A 522 -19.80 -48.95 -21.67
CA ASP A 522 -19.31 -48.98 -20.31
C ASP A 522 -17.77 -49.02 -20.33
N LEU A 523 -17.12 -48.00 -19.76
CA LEU A 523 -15.68 -47.99 -19.51
C LEU A 523 -15.45 -47.62 -18.05
N ASP A 524 -15.49 -48.66 -17.22
CA ASP A 524 -15.08 -48.64 -15.82
C ASP A 524 -13.62 -48.19 -15.66
N THR A 525 -13.45 -47.24 -14.73
CA THR A 525 -12.22 -46.78 -14.09
C THR A 525 -11.37 -47.94 -13.54
N PRO A 526 -10.02 -47.89 -13.61
CA PRO A 526 -9.20 -48.63 -12.65
C PRO A 526 -8.53 -47.68 -11.65
N ALA A 527 -8.89 -47.86 -10.39
CA ALA A 527 -8.19 -47.29 -9.25
C ALA A 527 -6.85 -48.02 -8.98
N HIS A 528 -5.93 -47.23 -8.44
CA HIS A 528 -4.66 -47.57 -7.80
C HIS A 528 -4.59 -48.93 -7.08
N THR A 529 -3.45 -49.63 -7.20
CA THR A 529 -2.68 -50.03 -6.01
C THR A 529 -1.20 -50.31 -6.31
N GLU A 530 -0.41 -50.04 -5.28
CA GLU A 530 1.04 -50.00 -5.10
C GLU A 530 1.79 -51.33 -5.36
N HIS A 531 3.08 -51.25 -5.72
CA HIS A 531 4.17 -51.61 -4.79
C HIS A 531 5.57 -51.38 -5.36
N SER A 532 6.45 -50.95 -4.45
CA SER A 532 7.82 -50.51 -4.63
C SER A 532 8.87 -51.64 -4.53
N LYS A 533 10.07 -51.31 -5.05
CA LYS A 533 11.44 -51.65 -4.59
C LYS A 533 12.30 -52.63 -5.42
N ALA A 534 13.37 -52.02 -5.94
CA ALA A 534 14.80 -52.29 -5.67
C ALA A 534 15.62 -53.21 -6.61
N THR A 535 16.47 -52.53 -7.39
CA THR A 535 17.95 -52.63 -7.45
C THR A 535 18.63 -53.97 -7.79
N ILE A 536 19.48 -53.97 -8.85
CA ILE A 536 20.96 -54.14 -8.82
C ILE A 536 21.49 -54.65 -10.19
N ASN A 537 22.35 -53.80 -10.78
CA ASN A 537 23.61 -53.98 -11.53
C ASN A 537 23.95 -55.23 -12.39
N ASP A 538 24.43 -54.88 -13.59
CA ASP A 538 25.80 -55.08 -14.12
C ASP A 538 26.05 -56.01 -15.34
N ALA A 539 26.95 -55.47 -16.18
CA ALA A 539 27.91 -56.10 -17.10
C ALA A 539 27.51 -56.57 -18.52
N LYS A 540 28.04 -55.80 -19.49
CA LYS A 540 28.95 -56.17 -20.61
C LYS A 540 28.57 -57.27 -21.62
N GLU A 541 28.62 -56.89 -22.91
CA GLU A 541 29.45 -57.42 -24.03
C GLU A 541 28.72 -57.21 -25.37
N GLU A 542 29.22 -56.32 -26.24
CA GLU A 542 30.13 -56.58 -27.38
C GLU A 542 29.43 -56.81 -28.74
N LYS A 543 30.05 -56.19 -29.75
CA LYS A 543 30.11 -56.57 -31.19
C LYS A 543 28.92 -56.20 -32.10
N THR A 544 29.02 -55.12 -32.87
CA THR A 544 29.79 -54.88 -34.12
C THR A 544 29.04 -55.24 -35.41
N THR A 545 28.99 -54.23 -36.29
CA THR A 545 29.24 -54.26 -37.74
C THR A 545 28.18 -54.73 -38.76
N ILE A 546 27.87 -53.79 -39.66
CA ILE A 546 28.13 -53.79 -41.13
C ILE A 546 26.93 -53.90 -42.10
N SER A 547 27.07 -53.07 -43.16
CA SER A 547 26.46 -53.07 -44.50
C SER A 547 25.17 -52.26 -44.65
N LYS A 548 25.05 -51.32 -45.59
CA LYS A 548 25.98 -50.79 -46.61
C LYS A 548 25.43 -49.46 -47.11
#